data_AF-A0A845D9I0-F1
#
_entry.id   AF-A0A845D9I0-F1
#
_cell.length_a   1.000
_cell.length_b   1.000
_cell.length_c   1.000
_cell.angle_alpha   90.00
_cell.angle_beta   90.00
_cell.angle_gamma   90.00
#
_symmetry.space_group_name_H-M   'P 1'
#
loop_
_entity.id
_entity.type
_entity.pdbx_description
1 polymer ?
#
loop_
_entity_poly.entity_id
_entity_poly.type
_entity_poly.pdbx_seq_one_letter_code
_entity_poly.pdbx_strand_id
1 'polypeptide(L)'
;MPEPSIKTTVVGSYPLPAWLAAYPSVPNLRDAILVVLKTQELAGLDVISDGELTRFDVNHPETNGMIEYFVQPMSGISSQMGRKDVDDFRAQQGMGFRTQPAAVVEGPIGEGELDLPSSWQMVKELTASPLKFTVTAPYMLAKTLLDRQYGDLPSLTMAIAEVLRRQVEAIDAPVLQVDEANLTGNPEDATWVHEPINHVLDGARGERALHLCFGNYGGQSIQSGFWANLLGFLNNLHVDHLVLEFARRGYDELEVFTDLREGIALGIGVVDIKDNEVESPDVIAGRIQHAVDLLGEERVKWVHPDCGFWMLPRSVADRKMQTLVVGRDLFLGQAAG
;
A
#
# COMPACT_ATOMS: atom_id res chain seq x y z
N MET A 1 4.90 11.79 25.57
CA MET A 1 3.47 11.56 25.84
C MET A 1 3.24 10.06 25.85
N PRO A 2 2.25 9.53 26.58
CA PRO A 2 1.89 8.11 26.44
C PRO A 2 1.54 7.79 24.99
N GLU A 3 1.82 6.56 24.55
CA GLU A 3 1.48 6.09 23.21
C GLU A 3 -0.05 6.10 23.03
N PRO A 4 -0.58 6.65 21.92
CA PRO A 4 -2.02 6.74 21.73
C PRO A 4 -2.63 5.35 21.54
N SER A 5 -3.85 5.13 22.03
CA SER A 5 -4.57 3.85 21.91
C SER A 5 -4.96 3.52 20.46
N ILE A 6 -5.12 4.55 19.62
CA ILE A 6 -5.33 4.46 18.16
C ILE A 6 -4.23 5.27 17.47
N LYS A 7 -3.44 4.62 16.62
CA LYS A 7 -2.33 5.22 15.89
C LYS A 7 -2.76 5.79 14.55
N THR A 8 -2.04 6.80 14.09
CA THR A 8 -2.21 7.43 12.79
C THR A 8 -1.06 7.03 11.85
N THR A 9 -1.38 6.79 10.60
CA THR A 9 -0.37 6.55 9.55
C THR A 9 -0.88 7.03 8.19
N VAL A 10 0.01 7.19 7.22
CA VAL A 10 -0.34 7.28 5.79
C VAL A 10 -0.48 5.89 5.20
N VAL A 11 -0.86 5.71 3.93
CA VAL A 11 -0.76 4.37 3.29
C VAL A 11 0.66 4.11 2.76
N GLY A 12 1.24 5.08 2.06
CA GLY A 12 2.59 4.96 1.50
C GLY A 12 2.94 6.17 0.65
N SER A 13 2.53 6.14 -0.62
CA SER A 13 2.88 7.18 -1.60
C SER A 13 2.47 8.61 -1.25
N TYR A 14 3.28 9.57 -1.70
CA TYR A 14 3.08 11.01 -1.53
C TYR A 14 3.18 11.74 -2.89
N PRO A 15 2.53 12.92 -3.08
CA PRO A 15 2.64 13.68 -4.32
C PRO A 15 4.08 14.04 -4.67
N LEU A 16 4.51 13.72 -5.90
CA LEU A 16 5.85 14.03 -6.38
C LEU A 16 6.13 15.54 -6.32
N PRO A 17 7.17 16.00 -5.58
CA PRO A 17 7.51 17.41 -5.57
C PRO A 17 7.89 17.90 -6.97
N ALA A 18 7.30 19.01 -7.42
CA ALA A 18 7.46 19.52 -8.78
C ALA A 18 8.94 19.78 -9.17
N TRP A 19 9.78 20.15 -8.20
CA TRP A 19 11.20 20.39 -8.42
C TRP A 19 12.01 19.10 -8.60
N LEU A 20 11.59 17.97 -8.00
CA LEU A 20 12.18 16.66 -8.26
C LEU A 20 11.85 16.19 -9.68
N ALA A 21 10.60 16.40 -10.12
CA ALA A 21 10.20 16.13 -11.49
C ALA A 21 11.00 16.97 -12.51
N ALA A 22 11.27 18.23 -12.19
CA ALA A 22 12.06 19.13 -13.05
C ALA A 22 13.57 18.79 -13.07
N TYR A 23 14.11 18.26 -11.97
CA TYR A 23 15.55 17.97 -11.82
C TYR A 23 15.78 16.61 -11.15
N PRO A 24 15.55 15.49 -11.85
CA PRO A 24 15.71 14.16 -11.28
C PRO A 24 17.19 13.83 -11.07
N SER A 25 17.63 13.82 -9.82
CA SER A 25 18.98 13.39 -9.43
C SER A 25 18.94 12.72 -8.06
N VAL A 26 19.93 11.89 -7.74
CA VAL A 26 20.01 11.19 -6.44
C VAL A 26 19.98 12.18 -5.26
N PRO A 27 20.73 13.31 -5.26
CA PRO A 27 20.62 14.30 -4.19
C PRO A 27 19.22 14.92 -4.08
N ASN A 28 18.60 15.28 -5.21
CA ASN A 28 17.26 15.87 -5.20
C ASN A 28 16.19 14.89 -4.74
N LEU A 29 16.32 13.61 -5.10
CA LEU A 29 15.44 12.56 -4.60
C LEU A 29 15.54 12.44 -3.08
N ARG A 30 16.77 12.41 -2.55
CA ARG A 30 17.02 12.38 -1.10
C ARG A 30 16.41 13.59 -0.39
N ASP A 31 16.61 14.79 -0.92
CA ASP A 31 16.04 16.03 -0.36
C ASP A 31 14.50 16.01 -0.40
N ALA A 32 13.92 15.41 -1.45
CA ALA A 32 12.47 15.29 -1.57
C ALA A 32 11.91 14.35 -0.51
N ILE A 33 12.56 13.20 -0.29
CA ILE A 33 12.19 12.26 0.77
C ILE A 33 12.29 12.93 2.14
N LEU A 34 13.36 13.68 2.42
CA LEU A 34 13.50 14.47 3.66
C LEU A 34 12.34 15.44 3.88
N VAL A 35 11.91 16.13 2.82
CA VAL A 35 10.75 17.03 2.88
C VAL A 35 9.48 16.25 3.20
N VAL A 36 9.26 15.10 2.57
CA VAL A 36 8.08 14.25 2.81
C VAL A 36 8.05 13.74 4.25
N LEU A 37 9.16 13.18 4.74
CA LEU A 37 9.30 12.72 6.11
C LEU A 37 9.04 13.87 7.08
N LYS A 38 9.65 15.04 6.84
CA LYS A 38 9.46 16.20 7.73
C LYS A 38 8.03 16.70 7.74
N THR A 39 7.36 16.71 6.59
CA THR A 39 5.94 17.07 6.50
C THR A 39 5.08 16.11 7.32
N GLN A 40 5.33 14.81 7.26
CA GLN A 40 4.58 13.81 8.03
C GLN A 40 4.86 13.91 9.55
N GLU A 41 6.11 14.15 9.94
CA GLU A 41 6.48 14.43 11.34
C GLU A 41 5.77 15.67 11.88
N LEU A 42 5.73 16.76 11.10
CA LEU A 42 5.06 18.00 11.50
C LEU A 42 3.54 17.86 11.55
N ALA A 43 2.96 16.93 10.79
CA ALA A 43 1.54 16.59 10.92
C ALA A 43 1.25 15.83 12.23
N GLY A 44 2.27 15.22 12.85
CA GLY A 44 2.12 14.46 14.11
C GLY A 44 1.74 12.99 13.91
N LEU A 45 2.05 12.41 12.74
CA LEU A 45 1.76 11.00 12.44
C LEU A 45 2.61 10.06 13.31
N ASP A 46 2.01 8.96 13.77
CA ASP A 46 2.68 7.98 14.64
C ASP A 46 3.62 7.03 13.86
N VAL A 47 3.21 6.65 12.64
CA VAL A 47 4.04 5.91 11.69
C VAL A 47 4.03 6.59 10.33
N ILE A 48 5.20 6.91 9.82
CA ILE A 48 5.41 7.65 8.57
C ILE A 48 5.93 6.74 7.44
N SER A 49 5.93 7.23 6.21
CA SER A 49 6.49 6.56 5.01
C SER A 49 7.44 7.50 4.26
N ASP A 50 8.36 6.94 3.48
CA ASP A 50 9.26 7.67 2.57
C ASP A 50 8.52 8.33 1.38
N GLY A 51 7.21 8.13 1.26
CA GLY A 51 6.39 8.65 0.17
C GLY A 51 6.56 7.88 -1.13
N GLU A 52 7.26 6.73 -1.10
CA GLU A 52 7.54 5.86 -2.24
C GLU A 52 8.28 6.54 -3.39
N LEU A 53 8.94 7.67 -3.11
CA LEU A 53 9.62 8.47 -4.13
C LEU A 53 10.81 7.71 -4.75
N THR A 54 11.39 6.76 -4.02
CA THR A 54 12.47 5.89 -4.51
C THR A 54 12.04 4.97 -5.65
N ARG A 55 10.73 4.74 -5.79
CA ARG A 55 10.18 3.83 -6.80
C ARG A 55 9.76 4.55 -8.09
N PHE A 56 9.69 5.88 -8.06
CA PHE A 56 9.12 6.65 -9.14
C PHE A 56 10.17 7.01 -10.20
N ASP A 57 10.00 6.49 -11.42
CA ASP A 57 10.69 7.01 -12.62
C ASP A 57 9.89 8.16 -13.23
N VAL A 58 10.45 9.36 -13.16
CA VAL A 58 9.83 10.57 -13.72
C VAL A 58 9.58 10.50 -15.23
N ASN A 59 10.29 9.62 -15.95
CA ASN A 59 10.10 9.42 -17.39
C ASN A 59 8.95 8.46 -17.72
N HIS A 60 8.39 7.78 -16.71
CA HIS A 60 7.31 6.83 -16.89
C HIS A 60 6.18 7.06 -15.86
N PRO A 61 5.43 8.17 -15.95
CA PRO A 61 4.60 8.68 -14.85
C PRO A 61 3.37 7.83 -14.46
N GLU A 62 3.15 6.68 -15.09
CA GLU A 62 1.98 5.83 -14.85
C GLU A 62 2.38 4.47 -14.23
N THR A 63 1.89 4.18 -13.02
CA THR A 63 2.02 2.89 -12.27
C THR A 63 3.41 2.30 -12.04
N ASN A 64 4.46 2.92 -12.57
CA ASN A 64 5.85 2.48 -12.52
C ASN A 64 6.33 2.11 -11.12
N GLY A 65 6.03 2.93 -10.11
CA GLY A 65 6.55 2.73 -8.75
C GLY A 65 5.88 1.59 -7.99
N MET A 66 4.68 1.17 -8.41
CA MET A 66 3.94 0.09 -7.75
C MET A 66 4.14 -1.25 -8.46
N ILE A 67 4.37 -1.26 -9.78
CA ILE A 67 4.45 -2.51 -10.55
C ILE A 67 5.83 -2.67 -11.17
N GLU A 68 6.17 -1.83 -12.15
CA GLU A 68 7.38 -1.97 -12.96
C GLU A 68 8.66 -1.93 -12.12
N TYR A 69 8.72 -1.10 -11.08
CA TYR A 69 9.83 -1.00 -10.14
C TYR A 69 10.19 -2.35 -9.51
N PHE A 70 9.19 -3.20 -9.25
CA PHE A 70 9.41 -4.52 -8.67
C PHE A 70 9.71 -5.56 -9.73
N VAL A 71 8.94 -5.63 -10.82
CA VAL A 71 9.01 -6.76 -11.77
C VAL A 71 10.10 -6.61 -12.81
N GLN A 72 10.41 -5.41 -13.29
CA GLN A 72 11.39 -5.24 -14.38
C GLN A 72 12.82 -5.59 -13.98
N PRO A 73 13.29 -5.32 -12.75
CA PRO A 73 14.63 -5.71 -12.34
C PRO A 73 14.80 -7.21 -12.10
N MET A 74 13.72 -7.97 -11.90
CA MET A 74 13.81 -9.41 -11.62
C MET A 74 14.34 -10.19 -12.83
N SER A 75 15.25 -11.13 -12.60
CA SER A 75 15.72 -12.03 -13.66
C SER A 75 14.60 -12.96 -14.13
N GLY A 76 14.57 -13.31 -15.42
CA GLY A 76 13.51 -14.14 -16.00
C GLY A 76 12.27 -13.35 -16.44
N ILE A 77 12.24 -12.04 -16.14
CA ILE A 77 11.22 -11.10 -16.60
C ILE A 77 11.83 -10.15 -17.63
N SER A 78 11.16 -9.99 -18.77
CA SER A 78 11.60 -9.15 -19.89
C SER A 78 10.62 -8.00 -20.13
N SER A 79 11.13 -6.77 -20.13
CA SER A 79 10.36 -5.58 -20.55
C SER A 79 10.30 -5.41 -22.07
N GLN A 80 11.04 -6.23 -22.83
CA GLN A 80 11.00 -6.22 -24.29
C GLN A 80 9.81 -7.04 -24.78
N MET A 81 8.80 -6.37 -25.34
CA MET A 81 7.53 -7.00 -25.71
C MET A 81 7.14 -6.69 -27.14
N GLY A 82 6.64 -7.70 -27.85
CA GLY A 82 6.13 -7.57 -29.21
C GLY A 82 4.63 -7.29 -29.26
N ARG A 83 4.13 -6.98 -30.46
CA ARG A 83 2.68 -6.79 -30.68
C ARG A 83 1.86 -8.02 -30.26
N LYS A 84 2.40 -9.22 -30.50
CA LYS A 84 1.76 -10.48 -30.12
C LYS A 84 1.57 -10.60 -28.61
N ASP A 85 2.54 -10.18 -27.81
CA ASP A 85 2.45 -10.26 -26.34
C ASP A 85 1.36 -9.33 -25.81
N VAL A 86 1.23 -8.14 -26.40
CA VAL A 86 0.14 -7.21 -26.08
C VAL A 86 -1.22 -7.80 -26.44
N ASP A 87 -1.35 -8.41 -27.62
CA ASP A 87 -2.63 -9.00 -28.05
C ASP A 87 -2.98 -10.25 -27.20
N ASP A 88 -2.01 -11.09 -26.85
CA ASP A 88 -2.19 -12.25 -25.97
C ASP A 88 -2.58 -11.82 -24.54
N PHE A 89 -1.96 -10.77 -23.99
CA PHE A 89 -2.32 -10.23 -22.67
C PHE A 89 -3.73 -9.66 -22.65
N ARG A 90 -4.14 -8.92 -23.68
CA ARG A 90 -5.51 -8.38 -23.81
C ARG A 90 -6.58 -9.45 -23.91
N ALA A 91 -6.22 -10.65 -24.35
CA ALA A 91 -7.13 -11.79 -24.40
C ALA A 91 -7.36 -12.42 -23.01
N GLN A 92 -6.51 -12.11 -22.01
CA GLN A 92 -6.70 -12.55 -20.63
C GLN A 92 -7.82 -11.74 -19.96
N GLN A 93 -8.57 -12.39 -19.07
CA GLN A 93 -9.59 -11.72 -18.25
C GLN A 93 -8.98 -11.18 -16.95
N GLY A 94 -9.59 -10.14 -16.38
CA GLY A 94 -9.25 -9.66 -15.02
C GLY A 94 -8.29 -8.46 -14.93
N MET A 95 -7.81 -7.92 -16.05
CA MET A 95 -6.89 -6.75 -16.08
C MET A 95 -7.40 -5.59 -16.94
N GLY A 96 -8.72 -5.36 -16.96
CA GLY A 96 -9.37 -4.37 -17.84
C GLY A 96 -8.90 -2.92 -17.69
N PHE A 97 -8.22 -2.57 -16.58
CA PHE A 97 -7.63 -1.25 -16.37
C PHE A 97 -6.28 -1.07 -17.09
N ARG A 98 -5.66 -2.15 -17.59
CA ARG A 98 -4.34 -2.11 -18.23
C ARG A 98 -4.40 -2.74 -19.61
N THR A 99 -3.94 -2.01 -20.63
CA THR A 99 -4.03 -2.47 -22.04
C THR A 99 -2.76 -3.14 -22.55
N GLN A 100 -1.70 -3.17 -21.74
CA GLN A 100 -0.41 -3.81 -22.02
C GLN A 100 0.08 -4.49 -20.74
N PRO A 101 0.81 -5.62 -20.84
CA PRO A 101 1.48 -6.20 -19.67
C PRO A 101 2.54 -5.24 -19.12
N ALA A 102 2.95 -5.43 -17.87
CA ALA A 102 4.11 -4.78 -17.28
C ALA A 102 5.42 -5.36 -17.81
N ALA A 103 5.44 -6.67 -18.02
CA ALA A 103 6.55 -7.41 -18.61
C ALA A 103 6.09 -8.84 -18.98
N VAL A 104 6.96 -9.59 -19.66
CA VAL A 104 6.75 -10.99 -20.03
C VAL A 104 7.67 -11.86 -19.19
N VAL A 105 7.15 -12.95 -18.63
CA VAL A 105 7.93 -13.96 -17.91
C VAL A 105 8.43 -14.99 -18.92
N GLU A 106 9.74 -14.99 -19.19
CA GLU A 106 10.37 -15.83 -20.22
C GLU A 106 11.25 -16.94 -19.63
N GLY A 107 11.46 -16.95 -18.32
CA GLY A 107 12.23 -17.97 -17.62
C GLY A 107 12.00 -17.97 -16.11
N PRO A 108 12.70 -18.84 -15.37
CA PRO A 108 12.63 -18.87 -13.91
C PRO A 108 12.92 -17.50 -13.29
N ILE A 109 12.06 -17.09 -12.36
CA ILE A 109 12.12 -15.77 -11.72
C ILE A 109 13.19 -15.79 -10.63
N GLY A 110 13.99 -14.74 -10.56
CA GLY A 110 15.00 -14.54 -9.53
C GLY A 110 15.20 -13.05 -9.23
N GLU A 111 16.04 -12.74 -8.24
CA GLU A 111 16.21 -11.36 -7.75
C GLU A 111 16.68 -10.39 -8.84
N GLY A 112 17.51 -10.84 -9.79
CA GLY A 112 18.06 -9.99 -10.83
C GLY A 112 18.77 -8.76 -10.24
N GLU A 113 18.33 -7.58 -10.66
CA GLU A 113 18.80 -6.26 -10.19
C GLU A 113 17.88 -5.63 -9.12
N LEU A 114 16.84 -6.34 -8.65
CA LEU A 114 15.97 -5.82 -7.59
C LEU A 114 16.75 -5.67 -6.29
N ASP A 115 16.74 -4.46 -5.73
CA ASP A 115 17.49 -4.12 -4.51
C ASP A 115 16.66 -3.22 -3.58
N LEU A 116 15.64 -3.82 -2.96
CA LEU A 116 14.86 -3.18 -1.91
C LEU A 116 15.71 -2.83 -0.67
N PRO A 117 16.68 -3.67 -0.23
CA PRO A 117 17.56 -3.33 0.88
C PRO A 117 18.30 -2.01 0.69
N SER A 118 18.87 -1.74 -0.49
CA SER A 118 19.52 -0.44 -0.78
C SER A 118 18.54 0.73 -0.72
N SER A 119 17.31 0.53 -1.19
CA SER A 119 16.25 1.54 -1.10
C SER A 119 15.92 1.86 0.36
N TRP A 120 15.86 0.85 1.22
CA TRP A 120 15.71 1.03 2.66
C TRP A 120 16.92 1.73 3.31
N GLN A 121 18.16 1.35 2.97
CA GLN A 121 19.37 2.01 3.49
C GLN A 121 19.40 3.51 3.17
N MET A 122 18.84 3.93 2.02
CA MET A 122 18.77 5.34 1.64
C MET A 122 17.91 6.18 2.60
N VAL A 123 16.87 5.57 3.19
CA VAL A 123 15.81 6.29 3.93
C VAL A 123 15.83 6.03 5.44
N LYS A 124 16.33 4.88 5.91
CA LYS A 124 16.21 4.45 7.31
C LYS A 124 16.84 5.40 8.34
N GLU A 125 17.85 6.17 7.94
CA GLU A 125 18.56 7.11 8.83
C GLU A 125 18.09 8.57 8.67
N LEU A 126 17.08 8.83 7.82
CA LEU A 126 16.59 10.18 7.55
C LEU A 126 15.69 10.75 8.63
N THR A 127 15.17 9.91 9.52
CA THR A 127 14.21 10.26 10.54
C THR A 127 14.41 9.37 11.77
N ALA A 128 14.00 9.86 12.93
CA ALA A 128 13.90 9.08 14.16
C ALA A 128 12.47 8.56 14.41
N SER A 129 11.49 9.01 13.62
CA SER A 129 10.11 8.54 13.73
C SER A 129 9.97 7.11 13.21
N PRO A 130 9.03 6.32 13.74
CA PRO A 130 8.72 5.00 13.18
C PRO A 130 8.40 5.09 11.69
N LEU A 131 9.24 4.47 10.87
CA LEU A 131 9.16 4.51 9.41
C LEU A 131 8.72 3.15 8.90
N LYS A 132 7.72 3.11 8.03
CA LYS A 132 7.32 1.89 7.35
C LYS A 132 7.93 1.74 5.97
N PHE A 133 8.14 0.50 5.56
CA PHE A 133 8.54 0.13 4.21
C PHE A 133 7.39 -0.61 3.53
N THR A 134 6.92 -0.10 2.38
CA THR A 134 5.85 -0.74 1.61
C THR A 134 6.42 -1.65 0.51
N VAL A 135 5.72 -2.72 0.16
CA VAL A 135 6.05 -3.58 -1.00
C VAL A 135 4.75 -3.98 -1.70
N THR A 136 4.75 -4.04 -3.02
CA THR A 136 3.57 -4.50 -3.75
C THR A 136 3.39 -6.01 -3.58
N ALA A 137 2.15 -6.43 -3.35
CA ALA A 137 1.82 -7.83 -3.17
C ALA A 137 2.16 -8.68 -4.40
N PRO A 138 2.66 -9.91 -4.21
CA PRO A 138 3.02 -10.79 -5.31
C PRO A 138 1.83 -11.10 -6.24
N TYR A 139 0.61 -11.16 -5.72
CA TYR A 139 -0.60 -11.42 -6.52
C TYR A 139 -0.90 -10.28 -7.51
N MET A 140 -0.93 -9.03 -7.02
CA MET A 140 -1.05 -7.87 -7.87
C MET A 140 0.06 -7.81 -8.94
N LEU A 141 1.31 -8.11 -8.58
CA LEU A 141 2.41 -8.15 -9.54
C LEU A 141 2.18 -9.23 -10.60
N ALA A 142 1.86 -10.47 -10.20
CA ALA A 142 1.65 -11.59 -11.10
C ALA A 142 0.58 -11.30 -12.16
N LYS A 143 -0.53 -10.66 -11.78
CA LYS A 143 -1.62 -10.34 -12.71
C LYS A 143 -1.26 -9.31 -13.76
N THR A 144 -0.20 -8.54 -13.54
CA THR A 144 0.24 -7.54 -14.53
C THR A 144 1.21 -8.12 -15.55
N LEU A 145 1.64 -9.36 -15.39
CA LEU A 145 2.62 -10.03 -16.24
C LEU A 145 1.95 -10.95 -17.26
N LEU A 146 2.60 -11.10 -18.41
CA LEU A 146 2.29 -12.17 -19.36
C LEU A 146 3.16 -13.38 -19.06
N ASP A 147 2.56 -14.47 -18.58
CA ASP A 147 3.28 -15.70 -18.25
C ASP A 147 3.54 -16.59 -19.48
N ARG A 148 4.80 -16.96 -19.72
CA ARG A 148 5.22 -17.98 -20.70
C ARG A 148 5.99 -19.14 -20.05
N GLN A 149 6.12 -19.15 -18.72
CA GLN A 149 7.01 -20.05 -17.99
C GLN A 149 6.27 -20.99 -17.02
N TYR A 150 5.38 -20.46 -16.18
CA TYR A 150 4.82 -21.24 -15.05
C TYR A 150 3.52 -21.96 -15.43
N GLY A 151 2.70 -21.35 -16.29
CA GLY A 151 1.49 -21.96 -16.83
C GLY A 151 0.24 -21.77 -15.96
N ASP A 152 0.39 -21.27 -14.73
CA ASP A 152 -0.70 -20.94 -13.83
C ASP A 152 -0.35 -19.78 -12.89
N LEU A 153 -1.39 -19.03 -12.50
CA LEU A 153 -1.24 -17.83 -11.68
C LEU A 153 -0.71 -18.11 -10.27
N PRO A 154 -1.16 -19.16 -9.53
CA PRO A 154 -0.58 -19.50 -8.23
C PRO A 154 0.93 -19.75 -8.25
N SER A 155 1.42 -20.55 -9.20
CA SER A 155 2.85 -20.86 -9.35
C SER A 155 3.68 -19.62 -9.66
N LEU A 156 3.21 -18.77 -10.58
CA LEU A 156 3.85 -17.47 -10.87
C LEU A 156 3.87 -16.57 -9.63
N THR A 157 2.75 -16.48 -8.92
CA THR A 157 2.61 -15.62 -7.73
C THR A 157 3.58 -16.05 -6.63
N MET A 158 3.73 -17.35 -6.39
CA MET A 158 4.68 -17.86 -5.39
C MET A 158 6.12 -17.60 -5.80
N ALA A 159 6.48 -17.75 -7.09
CA ALA A 159 7.83 -17.44 -7.56
C ALA A 159 8.22 -15.96 -7.35
N ILE A 160 7.27 -15.04 -7.54
CA ILE A 160 7.47 -13.62 -7.20
C ILE A 160 7.61 -13.45 -5.68
N ALA A 161 6.77 -14.12 -4.89
CA ALA A 161 6.82 -14.07 -3.43
C ALA A 161 8.17 -14.53 -2.86
N GLU A 162 8.78 -15.58 -3.43
CA GLU A 162 10.11 -16.06 -3.03
C GLU A 162 11.23 -15.03 -3.26
N VAL A 163 11.12 -14.22 -4.32
CA VAL A 163 12.05 -13.10 -4.55
C VAL A 163 11.79 -11.98 -3.54
N LEU A 164 10.54 -11.54 -3.39
CA LEU A 164 10.18 -10.46 -2.46
C LEU A 164 10.55 -10.82 -1.02
N ARG A 165 10.33 -12.07 -0.61
CA ARG A 165 10.71 -12.59 0.71
C ARG A 165 12.19 -12.37 1.01
N ARG A 166 13.08 -12.79 0.10
CA ARG A 166 14.53 -12.60 0.27
C ARG A 166 14.93 -11.13 0.41
N GLN A 167 14.25 -10.27 -0.33
CA GLN A 167 14.49 -8.83 -0.29
C GLN A 167 14.06 -8.20 1.05
N VAL A 168 12.89 -8.58 1.57
CA VAL A 168 12.37 -8.00 2.82
C VAL A 168 13.04 -8.53 4.08
N GLU A 169 13.64 -9.73 4.07
CA GLU A 169 14.37 -10.29 5.22
C GLU A 169 15.60 -9.45 5.64
N ALA A 170 16.15 -8.69 4.71
CA ALA A 170 17.26 -7.77 4.94
C ALA A 170 16.81 -6.36 5.40
N ILE A 171 15.50 -6.10 5.49
CA ILE A 171 14.93 -4.82 5.88
C ILE A 171 14.51 -4.86 7.35
N ASP A 172 15.04 -3.94 8.14
CA ASP A 172 14.76 -3.78 9.58
C ASP A 172 13.77 -2.63 9.86
N ALA A 173 12.81 -2.43 8.97
CA ALA A 173 11.75 -1.43 9.15
C ALA A 173 10.85 -1.79 10.34
N PRO A 174 10.49 -0.83 11.21
CA PRO A 174 9.51 -1.03 12.27
C PRO A 174 8.17 -1.60 11.80
N VAL A 175 7.74 -1.25 10.59
CA VAL A 175 6.55 -1.80 9.94
C VAL A 175 6.89 -2.18 8.49
N LEU A 176 6.60 -3.42 8.09
CA LEU A 176 6.57 -3.84 6.69
C LEU A 176 5.11 -3.92 6.25
N GLN A 177 4.74 -3.18 5.22
CA GLN A 177 3.40 -3.20 4.65
C GLN A 177 3.41 -3.82 3.26
N VAL A 178 2.55 -4.80 3.04
CA VAL A 178 2.26 -5.33 1.71
C VAL A 178 1.04 -4.60 1.14
N ASP A 179 1.09 -4.18 -0.12
CA ASP A 179 -0.01 -3.45 -0.78
C ASP A 179 -0.67 -4.30 -1.87
N GLU A 180 -1.97 -4.59 -1.71
CA GLU A 180 -2.75 -5.43 -2.62
C GLU A 180 -4.01 -4.71 -3.11
N ALA A 181 -4.02 -4.27 -4.37
CA ALA A 181 -5.10 -3.47 -4.96
C ALA A 181 -5.91 -4.19 -6.05
N ASN A 182 -5.73 -5.50 -6.20
CA ASN A 182 -6.37 -6.34 -7.22
C ASN A 182 -7.38 -7.34 -6.62
N LEU A 183 -7.05 -7.95 -5.48
CA LEU A 183 -7.87 -9.00 -4.84
C LEU A 183 -9.29 -8.53 -4.48
N THR A 184 -9.46 -7.24 -4.15
CA THR A 184 -10.77 -6.63 -3.85
C THR A 184 -11.76 -6.69 -5.01
N GLY A 185 -11.28 -6.84 -6.25
CA GLY A 185 -12.11 -7.07 -7.43
C GLY A 185 -12.14 -8.51 -7.93
N ASN A 186 -11.42 -9.43 -7.27
CA ASN A 186 -11.26 -10.83 -7.69
C ASN A 186 -11.39 -11.77 -6.48
N PRO A 187 -12.53 -11.73 -5.76
CA PRO A 187 -12.71 -12.50 -4.52
C PRO A 187 -12.68 -14.02 -4.73
N GLU A 188 -12.83 -14.50 -5.96
CA GLU A 188 -12.68 -15.92 -6.31
C GLU A 188 -11.28 -16.48 -6.00
N ASP A 189 -10.25 -15.61 -5.98
CA ASP A 189 -8.88 -16.00 -5.66
C ASP A 189 -8.56 -15.94 -4.16
N ALA A 190 -9.49 -15.45 -3.34
CA ALA A 190 -9.29 -15.25 -1.90
C ALA A 190 -8.91 -16.54 -1.15
N THR A 191 -9.25 -17.71 -1.68
CA THR A 191 -8.97 -19.01 -1.06
C THR A 191 -7.49 -19.40 -1.07
N TRP A 192 -6.65 -18.77 -1.89
CA TRP A 192 -5.24 -19.17 -2.06
C TRP A 192 -4.25 -17.99 -1.99
N VAL A 193 -4.68 -16.76 -2.32
CA VAL A 193 -3.78 -15.57 -2.39
C VAL A 193 -3.11 -15.21 -1.06
N HIS A 194 -3.67 -15.64 0.07
CA HIS A 194 -3.06 -15.42 1.39
C HIS A 194 -1.70 -16.13 1.52
N GLU A 195 -1.48 -17.28 0.85
CA GLU A 195 -0.25 -18.06 0.96
C GLU A 195 1.00 -17.29 0.47
N PRO A 196 1.07 -16.77 -0.78
CA PRO A 196 2.21 -16.01 -1.23
C PRO A 196 2.37 -14.67 -0.50
N ILE A 197 1.26 -14.03 -0.07
CA ILE A 197 1.34 -12.80 0.73
C ILE A 197 1.95 -13.09 2.11
N ASN A 198 1.50 -14.15 2.78
CA ASN A 198 2.07 -14.59 4.07
C ASN A 198 3.55 -14.95 3.92
N HIS A 199 3.93 -15.58 2.81
CA HIS A 199 5.33 -15.88 2.55
C HIS A 199 6.22 -14.62 2.60
N VAL A 200 5.77 -13.51 2.00
CA VAL A 200 6.47 -12.22 2.07
C VAL A 200 6.42 -11.62 3.48
N LEU A 201 5.23 -11.55 4.09
CA LEU A 201 5.02 -10.97 5.43
C LEU A 201 5.85 -11.66 6.51
N ASP A 202 6.02 -12.98 6.44
CA ASP A 202 6.81 -13.74 7.39
C ASP A 202 8.31 -13.40 7.34
N GLY A 203 8.75 -12.61 6.35
CA GLY A 203 10.11 -12.09 6.22
C GLY A 203 10.31 -10.78 6.96
N ALA A 204 9.23 -10.12 7.38
CA ALA A 204 9.28 -8.90 8.14
C ALA A 204 9.93 -9.12 9.51
N ARG A 205 10.81 -8.19 9.90
CA ARG A 205 11.39 -8.12 11.25
C ARG A 205 10.54 -7.31 12.22
N GLY A 206 9.80 -6.34 11.70
CA GLY A 206 8.89 -5.48 12.45
C GLY A 206 7.44 -5.95 12.37
N GLU A 207 6.54 -5.02 12.69
CA GLU A 207 5.10 -5.21 12.56
C GLU A 207 4.69 -5.41 11.10
N ARG A 208 3.72 -6.28 10.87
CA ARG A 208 3.26 -6.73 9.55
C ARG A 208 1.92 -6.11 9.24
N ALA A 209 1.88 -5.36 8.15
CA ALA A 209 0.67 -4.69 7.67
C ALA A 209 0.27 -5.20 6.28
N LEU A 210 -1.03 -5.26 6.02
CA LEU A 210 -1.56 -5.42 4.66
C LEU A 210 -2.52 -4.27 4.35
N HIS A 211 -2.22 -3.54 3.28
CA HIS A 211 -3.14 -2.59 2.69
C HIS A 211 -3.97 -3.25 1.59
N LEU A 212 -5.29 -3.07 1.67
CA LEU A 212 -6.22 -3.38 0.59
C LEU A 212 -7.05 -2.14 0.30
N CYS A 213 -7.19 -1.82 -0.98
CA CYS A 213 -8.06 -0.76 -1.46
C CYS A 213 -8.84 -1.21 -2.70
N PHE A 214 -9.73 -0.34 -3.16
CA PHE A 214 -10.49 -0.55 -4.39
C PHE A 214 -9.88 0.25 -5.56
N GLY A 215 -8.60 0.60 -5.45
CA GLY A 215 -7.85 1.37 -6.43
C GLY A 215 -7.89 2.87 -6.19
N ASN A 216 -6.85 3.54 -6.67
CA ASN A 216 -6.71 5.01 -6.66
C ASN A 216 -6.11 5.53 -7.98
N TYR A 217 -6.26 4.80 -9.08
CA TYR A 217 -5.70 5.21 -10.36
C TYR A 217 -6.55 6.33 -10.96
N GLY A 218 -5.94 7.48 -11.26
CA GLY A 218 -6.69 8.65 -11.71
C GLY A 218 -7.66 9.22 -10.66
N GLY A 219 -7.46 8.90 -9.38
CA GLY A 219 -8.41 9.24 -8.31
C GLY A 219 -9.72 8.46 -8.40
N GLN A 220 -9.74 7.30 -9.07
CA GLN A 220 -10.94 6.49 -9.29
C GLN A 220 -10.90 5.18 -8.49
N SER A 221 -12.09 4.67 -8.16
CA SER A 221 -12.26 3.27 -7.79
C SER A 221 -12.17 2.40 -9.04
N ILE A 222 -11.22 1.47 -9.03
CA ILE A 222 -10.94 0.54 -10.13
C ILE A 222 -11.61 -0.81 -9.89
N GLN A 223 -11.67 -1.24 -8.62
CA GLN A 223 -12.23 -2.53 -8.23
C GLN A 223 -13.66 -2.37 -7.69
N SER A 224 -14.45 -3.42 -7.85
CA SER A 224 -15.77 -3.58 -7.24
C SER A 224 -15.83 -4.88 -6.47
N GLY A 225 -16.36 -4.84 -5.25
CA GLY A 225 -16.45 -6.01 -4.38
C GLY A 225 -16.94 -5.60 -3.00
N PHE A 226 -16.87 -6.55 -2.05
CA PHE A 226 -17.34 -6.41 -0.67
C PHE A 226 -16.28 -6.99 0.26
N TRP A 227 -16.06 -6.36 1.41
CA TRP A 227 -15.17 -6.87 2.46
C TRP A 227 -15.63 -8.23 2.97
N ALA A 228 -16.95 -8.46 3.02
CA ALA A 228 -17.54 -9.75 3.39
C ALA A 228 -16.98 -10.93 2.56
N ASN A 229 -16.70 -10.70 1.27
CA ASN A 229 -16.17 -11.74 0.38
C ASN A 229 -14.70 -12.06 0.66
N LEU A 230 -13.98 -11.17 1.35
CA LEU A 230 -12.56 -11.32 1.65
C LEU A 230 -12.29 -11.72 3.11
N LEU A 231 -13.30 -11.78 3.98
CA LEU A 231 -13.10 -12.08 5.40
C LEU A 231 -12.35 -13.41 5.63
N GLY A 232 -12.65 -14.44 4.83
CA GLY A 232 -11.93 -15.71 4.88
C GLY A 232 -10.44 -15.56 4.54
N PHE A 233 -10.10 -14.75 3.53
CA PHE A 233 -8.72 -14.41 3.21
C PHE A 233 -8.05 -13.65 4.35
N LEU A 234 -8.71 -12.62 4.89
CA LEU A 234 -8.18 -11.79 5.97
C LEU A 234 -7.84 -12.62 7.22
N ASN A 235 -8.69 -13.58 7.57
CA ASN A 235 -8.49 -14.46 8.72
C ASN A 235 -7.34 -15.46 8.56
N ASN A 236 -6.88 -15.70 7.34
CA ASN A 236 -5.72 -16.56 7.06
C ASN A 236 -4.40 -15.78 6.99
N LEU A 237 -4.41 -14.45 7.13
CA LEU A 237 -3.20 -13.64 7.05
C LEU A 237 -2.31 -13.75 8.29
N HIS A 238 -1.00 -13.66 8.08
CA HIS A 238 0.03 -13.52 9.10
C HIS A 238 0.39 -12.04 9.32
N VAL A 239 -0.63 -11.20 9.52
CA VAL A 239 -0.50 -9.75 9.76
C VAL A 239 -0.78 -9.40 11.21
N ASP A 240 -0.18 -8.30 11.66
CA ASP A 240 -0.50 -7.66 12.93
C ASP A 240 -1.65 -6.65 12.77
N HIS A 241 -1.70 -5.93 11.64
CA HIS A 241 -2.81 -5.04 11.33
C HIS A 241 -3.17 -4.94 9.84
N LEU A 242 -4.41 -4.54 9.59
CA LEU A 242 -4.93 -4.23 8.25
C LEU A 242 -5.00 -2.72 8.02
N VAL A 243 -4.91 -2.30 6.77
CA VAL A 243 -5.03 -0.90 6.34
C VAL A 243 -6.08 -0.84 5.22
N LEU A 244 -7.34 -0.54 5.55
CA LEU A 244 -8.48 -0.77 4.64
C LEU A 244 -9.21 0.51 4.21
N GLU A 245 -9.58 0.60 2.93
CA GLU A 245 -10.38 1.70 2.36
C GLU A 245 -11.83 1.69 2.87
N PHE A 246 -12.30 2.82 3.42
CA PHE A 246 -13.69 3.02 3.84
C PHE A 246 -14.26 4.42 3.56
N ALA A 247 -13.49 5.50 3.68
CA ALA A 247 -14.00 6.86 3.66
C ALA A 247 -14.78 7.21 2.37
N ARG A 248 -14.30 6.72 1.22
CA ARG A 248 -14.97 6.84 -0.07
C ARG A 248 -16.18 5.92 -0.21
N ARG A 249 -16.05 4.69 0.27
CA ARG A 249 -17.01 3.60 0.01
C ARG A 249 -18.19 3.59 0.97
N GLY A 250 -18.03 4.19 2.14
CA GLY A 250 -18.94 4.07 3.25
C GLY A 250 -18.49 3.01 4.25
N TYR A 251 -19.15 3.02 5.40
CA TYR A 251 -18.78 2.23 6.59
C TYR A 251 -19.76 1.09 6.86
N ASP A 252 -20.66 0.80 5.92
CA ASP A 252 -21.77 -0.15 6.09
C ASP A 252 -21.28 -1.60 6.29
N GLU A 253 -20.08 -1.92 5.80
CA GLU A 253 -19.48 -3.26 5.94
C GLU A 253 -18.60 -3.40 7.19
N LEU A 254 -18.55 -2.41 8.09
CA LEU A 254 -17.74 -2.52 9.31
C LEU A 254 -18.17 -3.72 10.17
N GLU A 255 -19.45 -4.06 10.20
CA GLU A 255 -19.97 -5.17 11.01
C GLU A 255 -19.36 -6.53 10.61
N VAL A 256 -18.91 -6.69 9.35
CA VAL A 256 -18.21 -7.89 8.87
C VAL A 256 -16.96 -8.18 9.71
N PHE A 257 -16.31 -7.15 10.24
CA PHE A 257 -15.06 -7.28 10.99
C PHE A 257 -15.27 -7.71 12.45
N THR A 258 -16.52 -7.91 12.88
CA THR A 258 -16.81 -8.61 14.16
C THR A 258 -16.33 -10.06 14.12
N ASP A 259 -16.36 -10.69 12.94
CA ASP A 259 -15.88 -12.06 12.70
C ASP A 259 -14.39 -12.12 12.28
N LEU A 260 -13.66 -11.00 12.37
CA LEU A 260 -12.22 -10.96 12.13
C LEU A 260 -11.48 -11.65 13.29
N ARG A 261 -10.57 -12.56 12.97
CA ARG A 261 -9.77 -13.36 13.91
C ARG A 261 -9.17 -12.46 15.00
N GLU A 262 -9.27 -12.90 16.24
CA GLU A 262 -8.60 -12.26 17.37
C GLU A 262 -7.09 -12.16 17.09
N GLY A 263 -6.50 -11.01 17.43
CA GLY A 263 -5.06 -10.73 17.21
C GLY A 263 -4.73 -9.94 15.94
N ILE A 264 -5.68 -9.72 15.03
CA ILE A 264 -5.50 -8.80 13.89
C ILE A 264 -6.12 -7.45 14.24
N ALA A 265 -5.29 -6.42 14.37
CA ALA A 265 -5.76 -5.05 14.51
C ALA A 265 -6.35 -4.51 13.20
N LEU A 266 -7.35 -3.63 13.32
CA LEU A 266 -8.01 -3.02 12.18
C LEU A 266 -7.58 -1.56 12.03
N GLY A 267 -7.12 -1.23 10.82
CA GLY A 267 -6.93 0.13 10.34
C GLY A 267 -8.09 0.57 9.47
N ILE A 268 -8.64 1.74 9.81
CA ILE A 268 -9.79 2.31 9.13
C ILE A 268 -9.38 3.51 8.30
N GLY A 269 -9.71 3.46 7.01
CA GLY A 269 -9.70 4.60 6.12
C GLY A 269 -10.70 5.66 6.56
N VAL A 270 -10.21 6.79 7.05
CA VAL A 270 -11.04 7.93 7.54
C VAL A 270 -10.84 9.21 6.74
N VAL A 271 -9.98 9.18 5.73
CA VAL A 271 -9.72 10.28 4.79
C VAL A 271 -9.89 9.78 3.37
N ASP A 272 -10.81 10.40 2.61
CA ASP A 272 -11.01 10.10 1.18
C ASP A 272 -9.86 10.76 0.40
N ILE A 273 -9.10 9.96 -0.35
CA ILE A 273 -8.01 10.47 -1.20
C ILE A 273 -8.40 10.66 -2.67
N LYS A 274 -9.67 10.36 -3.02
CA LYS A 274 -10.22 10.50 -4.38
C LYS A 274 -10.87 11.87 -4.60
N ASP A 275 -10.89 12.71 -3.58
CA ASP A 275 -11.35 14.10 -3.65
C ASP A 275 -10.35 15.07 -2.99
N ASN A 276 -10.37 16.31 -3.46
CA ASN A 276 -9.55 17.41 -2.97
C ASN A 276 -10.13 18.09 -1.72
N GLU A 277 -11.39 17.84 -1.37
CA GLU A 277 -12.00 18.34 -0.14
C GLU A 277 -11.24 17.81 1.07
N VAL A 278 -10.78 18.72 1.94
CA VAL A 278 -10.13 18.34 3.20
C VAL A 278 -11.22 18.15 4.25
N GLU A 279 -11.29 16.97 4.85
CA GLU A 279 -12.21 16.66 5.94
C GLU A 279 -12.02 17.63 7.11
N SER A 280 -13.07 17.85 7.90
CA SER A 280 -12.93 18.50 9.19
C SER A 280 -12.49 17.49 10.26
N PRO A 281 -11.86 17.93 11.35
CA PRO A 281 -11.54 17.05 12.47
C PRO A 281 -12.75 16.33 13.06
N ASP A 282 -13.92 17.00 13.13
CA ASP A 282 -15.17 16.41 13.62
C ASP A 282 -15.65 15.26 12.73
N VAL A 283 -15.51 15.38 11.40
CA VAL A 283 -15.85 14.30 10.47
C VAL A 283 -14.96 13.08 10.71
N ILE A 284 -13.65 13.30 10.88
CA ILE A 284 -12.71 12.21 11.17
C ILE A 284 -13.02 11.58 12.53
N ALA A 285 -13.19 12.38 13.59
CA ALA A 285 -13.53 11.89 14.92
C ALA A 285 -14.84 11.09 14.92
N GLY A 286 -15.87 11.55 14.19
CA GLY A 286 -17.15 10.85 14.05
C GLY A 286 -17.02 9.51 13.31
N ARG A 287 -16.17 9.43 12.27
CA ARG A 287 -15.86 8.17 11.56
C ARG A 287 -15.17 7.17 12.49
N ILE A 288 -14.23 7.65 13.32
CA ILE A 288 -13.53 6.82 14.32
C ILE A 288 -14.52 6.33 15.39
N GLN A 289 -15.35 7.23 15.93
CA GLN A 289 -16.37 6.89 16.93
C GLN A 289 -17.31 5.80 16.42
N HIS A 290 -17.80 5.92 15.18
CA HIS A 290 -18.66 4.90 14.58
C HIS A 290 -17.97 3.53 14.51
N ALA A 291 -16.70 3.48 14.07
CA ALA A 291 -15.97 2.22 14.02
C ALA A 291 -15.73 1.61 15.40
N VAL A 292 -15.38 2.43 16.39
CA VAL A 292 -15.14 1.99 17.77
C VAL A 292 -16.43 1.54 18.46
N ASP A 293 -17.55 2.23 18.26
CA ASP A 293 -18.85 1.84 18.84
C ASP A 293 -19.30 0.45 18.38
N LEU A 294 -18.94 0.07 17.15
CA LEU A 294 -19.31 -1.20 16.56
C LEU A 294 -18.31 -2.33 16.86
N LEU A 295 -17.01 -2.05 16.79
CA LEU A 295 -15.95 -3.07 16.81
C LEU A 295 -15.10 -3.08 18.08
N GLY A 296 -15.20 -2.05 18.92
CA GLY A 296 -14.39 -1.87 20.10
C GLY A 296 -13.03 -1.21 19.83
N GLU A 297 -12.52 -0.49 20.83
CA GLU A 297 -11.22 0.19 20.78
C GLU A 297 -10.04 -0.81 20.83
N GLU A 298 -10.29 -2.04 21.28
CA GLU A 298 -9.33 -3.15 21.19
C GLU A 298 -9.11 -3.63 19.75
N ARG A 299 -10.09 -3.45 18.85
CA ARG A 299 -10.01 -3.83 17.44
C ARG A 299 -9.48 -2.70 16.58
N VAL A 300 -10.06 -1.50 16.72
CA VAL A 300 -9.68 -0.34 15.91
C VAL A 300 -8.43 0.30 16.50
N LYS A 301 -7.26 -0.06 15.95
CA LYS A 301 -5.96 0.42 16.44
C LYS A 301 -5.27 1.41 15.50
N TRP A 302 -5.76 1.53 14.27
CA TRP A 302 -5.14 2.41 13.28
C TRP A 302 -6.19 3.24 12.54
N VAL A 303 -5.82 4.47 12.20
CA VAL A 303 -6.58 5.34 11.30
C VAL A 303 -5.65 5.94 10.26
N HIS A 304 -6.12 6.02 9.03
CA HIS A 304 -5.28 6.38 7.89
C HIS A 304 -6.14 6.93 6.73
N PRO A 305 -5.54 7.52 5.69
CA PRO A 305 -6.23 7.74 4.42
C PRO A 305 -6.59 6.43 3.70
N ASP A 306 -7.63 6.46 2.87
CA ASP A 306 -8.11 5.27 2.14
C ASP A 306 -7.06 4.61 1.24
N CYS A 307 -6.11 5.39 0.71
CA CYS A 307 -5.01 4.92 -0.13
C CYS A 307 -3.84 5.94 -0.07
N GLY A 308 -2.80 5.72 -0.88
CA GLY A 308 -1.67 6.65 -1.00
C GLY A 308 -2.08 8.01 -1.61
N PHE A 309 -1.34 9.06 -1.27
CA PHE A 309 -1.67 10.45 -1.60
C PHE A 309 -1.20 10.88 -3.00
N TRP A 310 -0.46 10.06 -3.77
CA TRP A 310 0.25 10.48 -4.98
C TRP A 310 -0.57 11.22 -6.04
N MET A 311 -1.89 10.99 -6.11
CA MET A 311 -2.81 11.65 -7.03
C MET A 311 -3.26 13.05 -6.58
N LEU A 312 -3.07 13.41 -5.32
CA LEU A 312 -3.55 14.68 -4.77
C LEU A 312 -2.53 15.80 -4.95
N PRO A 313 -2.97 17.07 -5.03
CA PRO A 313 -2.07 18.20 -4.87
C PRO A 313 -1.38 18.15 -3.51
N ARG A 314 -0.09 18.50 -3.46
CA ARG A 314 0.71 18.50 -2.24
C ARG A 314 0.03 19.24 -1.07
N SER A 315 -0.51 20.43 -1.33
CA SER A 315 -1.20 21.23 -0.31
C SER A 315 -2.47 20.58 0.23
N VAL A 316 -3.12 19.70 -0.53
CA VAL A 316 -4.28 18.93 -0.08
C VAL A 316 -3.81 17.77 0.79
N ALA A 317 -2.81 17.00 0.35
CA ALA A 317 -2.24 15.89 1.11
C ALA A 317 -1.75 16.36 2.50
N ASP A 318 -1.03 17.48 2.56
CA ASP A 318 -0.51 18.04 3.81
C ASP A 318 -1.62 18.36 4.81
N ARG A 319 -2.69 19.02 4.34
CA ARG A 319 -3.84 19.38 5.19
C ARG A 319 -4.65 18.14 5.61
N LYS A 320 -4.83 17.17 4.73
CA LYS A 320 -5.49 15.90 5.05
C LYS A 320 -4.75 15.12 6.15
N MET A 321 -3.40 15.07 6.09
CA MET A 321 -2.59 14.45 7.15
C MET A 321 -2.72 15.19 8.48
N GLN A 322 -2.70 16.53 8.46
CA GLN A 322 -2.89 17.33 9.68
C GLN A 322 -4.28 17.08 10.28
N THR A 323 -5.34 17.15 9.48
CA THR A 323 -6.70 16.91 9.97
C THR A 323 -6.86 15.48 10.49
N LEU A 324 -6.23 14.48 9.86
CA LEU A 324 -6.23 13.10 10.36
C LEU A 324 -5.77 13.01 11.81
N VAL A 325 -4.64 13.64 12.13
CA VAL A 325 -4.10 13.64 13.49
C VAL A 325 -5.00 14.42 14.44
N VAL A 326 -5.43 15.63 14.06
CA VAL A 326 -6.33 16.45 14.90
C VAL A 326 -7.66 15.74 15.17
N GLY A 327 -8.23 15.06 14.17
CA GLY A 327 -9.48 14.31 14.31
C GLY A 327 -9.33 13.08 15.19
N ARG A 328 -8.20 12.35 15.08
CA ARG A 328 -7.87 11.25 16.00
C ARG A 328 -7.71 11.76 17.43
N ASP A 329 -6.96 12.84 17.62
CA ASP A 329 -6.71 13.42 18.95
C ASP A 329 -8.02 13.92 19.59
N LEU A 330 -8.90 14.55 18.79
CA LEU A 330 -10.22 14.98 19.20
C LEU A 330 -11.07 13.78 19.69
N PHE A 331 -11.07 12.67 18.96
CA PHE A 331 -11.76 11.44 19.39
C PHE A 331 -11.21 10.91 20.72
N LEU A 332 -9.88 10.91 20.90
CA LEU A 332 -9.23 10.46 22.13
C LEU A 332 -9.33 11.47 23.30
N GLY A 333 -9.96 12.62 23.10
CA GLY A 333 -10.04 13.69 24.11
C GLY A 333 -8.67 14.32 24.43
N GLN A 334 -7.70 14.22 23.52
CA GLN A 334 -6.39 14.85 23.63
C GLN A 334 -6.52 16.30 23.17
N ALA A 335 -6.04 17.26 23.97
CA ALA A 335 -6.08 18.67 23.59
C ALA A 335 -5.21 18.89 22.35
N ALA A 336 -5.72 19.63 21.36
CA ALA A 336 -4.94 20.07 20.21
C ALA A 336 -3.73 20.89 20.71
N GLY A 337 -2.54 20.29 20.61
CA GLY A 337 -1.27 20.89 21.05
C GLY A 337 -0.77 21.98 20.12
#